data_AF-A0A9R0TI01-F1
#
_entry.id   AF-A0A9R0TI01-F1
#
_cell.length_a   1.000
_cell.length_b   1.000
_cell.length_c   1.000
_cell.angle_alpha   90.00
_cell.angle_beta   90.00
_cell.angle_gamma   90.00
#
_symmetry.space_group_name_H-M   'P 1'
#
loop_
_entity.id
_entity.type
_entity.pdbx_description
1 polymer ?
#
loop_
_entity_poly.entity_id
_entity_poly.type
_entity_poly.pdbx_seq_one_letter_code
_entity_poly.pdbx_strand_id
1 'polypeptide(L)'
;MPCMSYMQVQRSHVHSLGALFHDHLFSILFTFTGVFLVNYVLLSSAAAESSHNVILTFHDAVELMNEIFTSSIAPLVFLAVLLFSSHIITLTSVITSHVVTEHFFGTNVSLFAHHVLLKILATIPAIYCARLEGSEGVYQLIILCPVIQTFTLPSSVIPIFRIASSMSIMGNYKISLYVETLAFIAFCLTLFVNIIFAAEIMFGESAWTNNLKGNTETPVVIPHSVLILMSCASIAFALFLVVTPLNSSSRKTETHDLCMDSQREAPEEIQRS
;
A
#
# COMPACT_ATOMS: atom_id res chain seq x y z
N MET A 1 -37.07 34.25 11.74
CA MET A 1 -35.86 33.89 12.51
C MET A 1 -35.39 32.41 12.36
N PRO A 2 -35.60 31.66 11.25
CA PRO A 2 -35.03 30.31 11.12
C PRO A 2 -33.65 30.24 10.42
N CYS A 3 -33.20 31.34 9.78
CA CYS A 3 -31.94 31.36 9.03
C CYS A 3 -30.67 31.37 9.92
N MET A 4 -30.79 31.87 11.15
CA MET A 4 -29.65 31.93 12.08
C MET A 4 -29.29 30.55 12.66
N SER A 5 -30.28 29.68 12.88
CA SER A 5 -30.06 28.33 13.41
C SER A 5 -29.36 27.40 12.41
N TYR A 6 -29.67 27.54 11.11
CA TYR A 6 -29.02 26.76 10.07
C TYR A 6 -27.54 27.15 9.90
N MET A 7 -27.24 28.46 9.96
CA MET A 7 -25.85 28.93 9.92
C MET A 7 -25.05 28.56 11.18
N GLN A 8 -25.69 28.41 12.34
CA GLN A 8 -25.01 28.04 13.58
C GLN A 8 -24.66 26.54 13.63
N VAL A 9 -25.51 25.67 13.06
CA VAL A 9 -25.25 24.22 12.91
C VAL A 9 -24.20 23.95 11.82
N GLN A 10 -24.22 24.69 10.71
CA GLN A 10 -23.19 24.58 9.67
C GLN A 10 -21.81 25.01 10.21
N ARG A 11 -21.76 26.07 11.03
CA ARG A 11 -20.52 26.63 11.60
C ARG A 11 -19.89 25.72 12.67
N SER A 12 -20.69 25.00 13.45
CA SER A 12 -20.17 24.01 14.40
C SER A 12 -19.59 22.76 13.70
N HIS A 13 -20.21 22.33 12.60
CA HIS A 13 -19.74 21.20 11.80
C HIS A 13 -18.38 21.47 11.13
N VAL A 14 -18.14 22.70 10.65
CA VAL A 14 -16.86 23.08 10.02
C VAL A 14 -15.72 23.21 11.04
N HIS A 15 -16.00 23.71 12.26
CA HIS A 15 -15.01 23.77 13.35
C HIS A 15 -14.65 22.37 13.89
N SER A 16 -15.62 21.46 13.96
CA SER A 16 -15.43 20.06 14.36
C SER A 16 -14.59 19.27 13.36
N LEU A 17 -14.78 19.51 12.06
CA LEU A 17 -14.07 18.78 11.01
C LEU A 17 -12.56 19.05 11.02
N GLY A 18 -12.15 20.31 11.27
CA GLY A 18 -10.74 20.68 11.35
C GLY A 18 -10.02 20.00 12.53
N ALA A 19 -10.68 19.88 13.68
CA ALA A 19 -10.16 19.15 14.84
C ALA A 19 -10.04 17.64 14.55
N LEU A 20 -11.07 17.05 13.93
CA LEU A 20 -11.08 15.64 13.55
C LEU A 20 -9.93 15.28 12.59
N PHE A 21 -9.65 16.12 11.59
CA PHE A 21 -8.53 15.91 10.68
C PHE A 21 -7.18 15.93 11.40
N HIS A 22 -6.98 16.88 12.31
CA HIS A 22 -5.75 16.98 13.08
C HIS A 22 -5.55 15.77 13.99
N ASP A 23 -6.62 15.30 14.64
CA ASP A 23 -6.57 14.10 15.49
C ASP A 23 -6.21 12.85 14.70
N HIS A 24 -6.78 12.67 13.50
CA HIS A 24 -6.44 11.55 12.62
C HIS A 24 -5.00 11.62 12.11
N LEU A 25 -4.52 12.80 11.69
CA LEU A 25 -3.15 12.97 11.24
C LEU A 25 -2.15 12.69 12.38
N PHE A 26 -2.43 13.19 13.58
CA PHE A 26 -1.58 12.94 14.75
C PHE A 26 -1.55 11.44 15.10
N SER A 27 -2.69 10.77 15.04
CA SER A 27 -2.78 9.31 15.26
C SER A 27 -1.97 8.51 14.24
N ILE A 28 -2.04 8.87 12.95
CA ILE A 28 -1.27 8.25 11.88
C ILE A 28 0.23 8.46 12.11
N LEU A 29 0.66 9.71 12.35
CA LEU A 29 2.07 10.04 12.60
C LEU A 29 2.63 9.30 13.81
N PHE A 30 1.86 9.24 14.90
CA PHE A 30 2.25 8.51 16.11
C PHE A 30 2.44 7.01 15.81
N THR A 31 1.50 6.40 15.08
CA THR A 31 1.56 4.99 14.71
C THR A 31 2.77 4.70 13.82
N PHE A 32 3.00 5.49 12.77
CA PHE A 32 4.15 5.32 11.87
C PHE A 32 5.49 5.55 12.59
N THR A 33 5.55 6.47 13.54
CA THR A 33 6.74 6.68 14.39
C THR A 33 7.03 5.45 15.23
N GLY A 34 6.00 4.84 15.82
CA GLY A 34 6.15 3.58 16.57
C GLY A 34 6.68 2.44 15.69
N VAL A 35 6.12 2.27 14.49
CA VAL A 35 6.59 1.26 13.52
C VAL A 35 8.04 1.51 13.10
N PHE A 36 8.39 2.77 12.81
CA PHE A 36 9.77 3.14 12.47
C PHE A 36 10.76 2.81 13.61
N LEU A 37 10.41 3.13 14.86
CA LEU A 37 11.26 2.86 16.01
C LEU A 37 11.48 1.36 16.21
N VAL A 38 10.42 0.56 16.13
CA VAL A 38 10.52 -0.91 16.24
C VAL A 38 11.42 -1.47 15.14
N ASN A 39 11.21 -1.06 13.88
CA ASN A 39 12.05 -1.49 12.76
C ASN A 39 13.52 -1.06 12.93
N TYR A 40 13.76 0.16 13.42
CA TYR A 40 15.09 0.67 13.69
C TYR A 40 15.80 -0.15 14.77
N VAL A 41 15.13 -0.47 15.87
CA VAL A 41 15.70 -1.29 16.96
C VAL A 41 16.02 -2.70 16.45
N LEU A 42 15.11 -3.33 15.70
CA LEU A 42 15.33 -4.66 15.14
C LEU A 42 16.53 -4.68 14.18
N LEU A 43 16.62 -3.70 13.28
CA LEU A 43 17.74 -3.60 12.33
C LEU A 43 19.06 -3.30 13.05
N SER A 44 19.05 -2.41 14.04
CA SER A 44 20.23 -2.08 14.84
C SER A 44 20.73 -3.28 15.65
N SER A 45 19.81 -4.10 16.18
CA SER A 45 20.15 -5.33 16.91
C SER A 45 20.77 -6.36 15.98
N ALA A 46 20.19 -6.57 14.79
CA ALA A 46 20.74 -7.48 13.79
C ALA A 46 22.13 -7.05 13.29
N ALA A 47 22.34 -5.73 13.10
CA ALA A 47 23.63 -5.18 12.69
C ALA A 47 24.72 -5.40 13.76
N ALA A 48 24.39 -5.26 15.04
CA ALA A 48 25.32 -5.48 16.15
C ALA A 48 25.79 -6.94 16.24
N GLU A 49 24.91 -7.89 15.92
CA GLU A 49 25.23 -9.32 15.99
C GLU A 49 25.96 -9.87 14.74
N SER A 50 25.83 -9.19 13.60
CA SER A 50 26.40 -9.63 12.31
C SER A 50 27.95 -9.72 12.28
N SER A 51 28.64 -9.30 13.35
CA SER A 51 30.08 -9.55 13.53
C SER A 51 30.41 -11.06 13.63
N HIS A 52 29.43 -11.91 13.94
CA HIS A 52 29.52 -13.36 13.85
C HIS A 52 28.66 -13.84 12.67
N ASN A 53 29.28 -14.46 11.66
CA ASN A 53 28.67 -14.86 10.37
C ASN A 53 27.53 -15.90 10.51
N VAL A 54 26.36 -15.50 11.03
CA VAL A 54 25.19 -16.38 11.17
C VAL A 54 24.09 -15.93 10.23
N ILE A 55 23.73 -16.82 9.31
CA ILE A 55 22.52 -16.72 8.50
C ILE A 55 21.35 -16.81 9.48
N LEU A 56 20.68 -15.68 9.73
CA LEU A 56 19.59 -15.58 10.72
C LEU A 56 18.37 -16.37 10.23
N THR A 57 18.18 -17.57 10.76
CA THR A 57 16.86 -18.22 10.72
C THR A 57 15.93 -17.63 11.78
N PHE A 58 14.62 -17.82 11.64
CA PHE A 58 13.64 -17.37 12.64
C PHE A 58 13.92 -18.01 14.01
N HIS A 59 14.43 -19.24 14.02
CA HIS A 59 14.82 -19.92 15.25
C HIS A 59 16.03 -19.25 15.90
N ASP A 60 17.06 -18.93 15.11
CA ASP A 60 18.25 -18.21 15.58
C ASP A 60 17.88 -16.81 16.10
N ALA A 61 16.89 -16.15 15.51
CA ALA A 61 16.41 -14.86 15.99
C ALA A 61 15.74 -14.94 17.37
N VAL A 62 15.04 -16.04 17.68
CA VAL A 62 14.46 -16.28 19.01
C VAL A 62 15.54 -16.67 20.01
N GLU A 63 16.53 -17.46 19.60
CA GLU A 63 17.66 -17.85 20.44
C GLU A 63 18.59 -16.66 20.76
N LEU A 64 18.85 -15.81 19.77
CA LEU A 64 19.57 -14.55 19.95
C LEU A 64 18.82 -13.61 20.90
N MET A 65 17.49 -13.59 20.83
CA MET A 65 16.68 -12.85 21.78
C MET A 65 16.82 -13.40 23.21
N ASN A 66 16.96 -14.72 23.39
CA ASN A 66 17.25 -15.30 24.71
C ASN A 66 18.62 -14.85 25.25
N GLU A 67 19.60 -14.67 24.37
CA GLU A 67 20.96 -14.24 24.75
C GLU A 67 21.00 -12.75 25.12
N ILE A 68 20.31 -11.90 24.36
CA ILE A 68 20.23 -10.45 24.62
C ILE A 68 19.35 -10.14 25.84
N PHE A 69 18.25 -10.88 26.02
CA PHE A 69 17.38 -10.70 27.17
C PHE A 69 17.78 -11.67 28.29
N THR A 70 18.56 -11.17 29.25
CA THR A 70 18.97 -11.90 30.48
C THR A 70 17.80 -12.45 31.32
N SER A 71 16.55 -12.13 30.99
CA SER A 71 15.34 -12.58 31.70
C SER A 71 14.62 -13.70 30.95
N SER A 72 14.34 -14.81 31.64
CA SER A 72 13.58 -15.95 31.11
C SER A 72 12.13 -15.63 30.68
N ILE A 73 11.61 -14.44 31.01
CA ILE A 73 10.23 -14.04 30.70
C ILE A 73 10.13 -13.34 29.33
N ALA A 74 11.21 -12.71 28.85
CA ALA A 74 11.19 -11.93 27.60
C ALA A 74 10.75 -12.72 26.36
N PRO A 75 11.18 -13.98 26.13
CA PRO A 75 10.79 -14.75 24.95
C PRO A 75 9.31 -15.13 24.97
N LEU A 76 8.76 -15.38 26.17
CA LEU A 76 7.35 -15.67 26.37
C LEU A 76 6.47 -14.46 26.05
N VAL A 77 6.90 -13.27 26.50
CA VAL A 77 6.21 -12.01 26.17
C VAL A 77 6.31 -11.72 24.67
N PHE A 78 7.47 -11.94 24.06
CA PHE A 78 7.65 -11.78 22.62
C PHE A 78 6.72 -12.70 21.82
N LEU A 79 6.66 -13.99 22.18
CA LEU A 79 5.75 -14.95 21.56
C LEU A 79 4.29 -14.53 21.72
N ALA A 80 3.89 -14.06 22.92
CA ALA A 80 2.53 -13.58 23.15
C ALA A 80 2.19 -12.36 22.28
N VAL A 81 3.13 -11.41 22.13
CA VAL A 81 2.97 -10.24 21.26
C VAL A 81 2.87 -10.66 19.78
N LEU A 82 3.72 -11.59 19.32
CA LEU A 82 3.67 -12.11 17.95
C LEU A 82 2.34 -12.81 17.64
N LEU A 83 1.84 -13.63 18.57
CA LEU A 83 0.56 -14.32 18.41
C LEU A 83 -0.61 -13.33 18.37
N PHE A 84 -0.61 -12.35 19.28
CA PHE A 84 -1.65 -11.32 19.31
C PHE A 84 -1.64 -10.46 18.05
N SER A 85 -0.45 -10.04 17.59
CA SER A 85 -0.25 -9.31 16.34
C SER A 85 -0.77 -10.11 15.13
N SER A 86 -0.49 -11.41 15.09
CA SER A 86 -0.96 -12.32 14.02
C SER A 86 -2.48 -12.44 13.95
N HIS A 87 -3.15 -12.34 15.10
CA HIS A 87 -4.62 -12.29 15.14
C HIS A 87 -5.16 -10.94 14.66
N ILE A 88 -4.55 -9.82 15.09
CA ILE A 88 -4.98 -8.48 14.66
C ILE A 88 -4.86 -8.35 13.14
N ILE A 89 -3.71 -8.70 12.54
CA ILE A 89 -3.52 -8.59 11.09
C ILE A 89 -4.53 -9.44 10.31
N THR A 90 -4.85 -10.64 10.82
CA THR A 90 -5.84 -11.52 10.19
C THR A 90 -7.23 -10.90 10.24
N LEU A 91 -7.63 -10.31 11.37
CA LEU A 91 -8.93 -9.66 11.53
C LEU A 91 -9.06 -8.43 10.63
N THR A 92 -8.06 -7.55 10.62
CA THR A 92 -8.04 -6.38 9.74
C THR A 92 -8.11 -6.78 8.28
N SER A 93 -7.35 -7.78 7.85
CA SER A 93 -7.35 -8.27 6.46
C SER A 93 -8.74 -8.77 6.01
N VAL A 94 -9.46 -9.50 6.89
CA VAL A 94 -10.81 -9.97 6.59
C VAL A 94 -11.81 -8.82 6.48
N ILE A 95 -11.76 -7.85 7.39
CA ILE A 95 -12.65 -6.68 7.37
C ILE A 95 -12.38 -5.84 6.12
N THR A 96 -11.11 -5.56 5.81
CA THR A 96 -10.73 -4.80 4.61
C THR A 96 -11.19 -5.52 3.35
N SER A 97 -10.96 -6.83 3.25
CA SER A 97 -11.37 -7.62 2.08
C SER A 97 -12.89 -7.64 1.91
N HIS A 98 -13.64 -7.75 3.01
CA HIS A 98 -15.11 -7.69 2.98
C HIS A 98 -15.60 -6.35 2.44
N VAL A 99 -15.08 -5.24 2.97
CA VAL A 99 -15.44 -3.88 2.54
C VAL A 99 -15.12 -3.68 1.05
N VAL A 100 -13.95 -4.13 0.60
CA VAL A 100 -13.56 -4.04 -0.82
C VAL A 100 -14.51 -4.88 -1.69
N THR A 101 -14.79 -6.13 -1.32
CA THR A 101 -15.69 -7.00 -2.10
C THR A 101 -17.12 -6.45 -2.15
N GLU A 102 -17.63 -5.93 -1.03
CA GLU A 102 -18.95 -5.32 -0.95
C GLU A 102 -19.07 -4.11 -1.89
N HIS A 103 -18.08 -3.22 -1.86
CA HIS A 103 -18.09 -2.02 -2.71
C HIS A 103 -17.79 -2.28 -4.18
N PHE A 104 -16.95 -3.28 -4.52
CA PHE A 104 -16.59 -3.57 -5.91
C PHE A 104 -17.55 -4.54 -6.61
N PHE A 105 -17.99 -5.59 -5.92
CA PHE A 105 -18.80 -6.66 -6.52
C PHE A 105 -20.28 -6.57 -6.13
N GLY A 106 -20.64 -5.77 -5.12
CA GLY A 106 -22.02 -5.66 -4.63
C GLY A 106 -22.56 -6.98 -4.04
N THR A 107 -21.70 -7.96 -3.80
CA THR A 107 -22.05 -9.28 -3.29
C THR A 107 -21.80 -9.36 -1.79
N ASN A 108 -22.84 -9.64 -1.02
CA ASN A 108 -22.75 -9.87 0.42
C ASN A 108 -22.31 -11.32 0.70
N VAL A 109 -21.01 -11.56 0.62
CA VAL A 109 -20.41 -12.86 1.00
C VAL A 109 -20.12 -12.86 2.50
N SER A 110 -20.44 -13.95 3.19
CA SER A 110 -20.22 -14.04 4.63
C SER A 110 -18.76 -13.83 5.02
N LEU A 111 -18.55 -13.19 6.17
CA LEU A 111 -17.22 -12.86 6.70
C LEU A 111 -16.35 -14.11 6.94
N PHE A 112 -16.99 -15.21 7.34
CA PHE A 112 -16.33 -16.51 7.54
C PHE A 112 -15.80 -17.10 6.23
N ALA A 113 -16.54 -16.98 5.12
CA ALA A 113 -16.09 -17.47 3.83
C ALA A 113 -14.85 -16.70 3.34
N HIS A 114 -14.81 -15.38 3.51
CA HIS A 114 -13.62 -14.58 3.23
C HIS A 114 -12.40 -15.01 4.07
N HIS A 115 -12.60 -15.27 5.36
CA HIS A 115 -11.52 -15.73 6.24
C HIS A 115 -10.92 -17.07 5.79
N VAL A 116 -11.77 -18.06 5.51
CA VAL A 116 -11.33 -19.37 5.04
C VAL A 116 -10.62 -19.27 3.68
N LEU A 117 -11.18 -18.48 2.75
CA LEU A 117 -10.60 -18.30 1.42
C LEU A 117 -9.20 -17.67 1.49
N LEU A 118 -9.03 -16.58 2.25
CA LEU A 118 -7.73 -15.92 2.42
C LEU A 118 -6.70 -16.83 3.10
N LYS A 119 -7.13 -17.63 4.08
CA LYS A 119 -6.24 -18.60 4.75
C LYS A 119 -5.81 -19.71 3.80
N ILE A 120 -6.72 -20.27 3.01
CA ILE A 120 -6.39 -21.28 2.00
C ILE A 120 -5.42 -20.70 0.97
N LEU A 121 -5.70 -19.50 0.47
CA LEU A 121 -4.87 -18.84 -0.55
C LEU A 121 -3.47 -18.50 -0.02
N ALA A 122 -3.33 -18.13 1.25
CA ALA A 122 -2.04 -17.90 1.89
C ALA A 122 -1.30 -19.20 2.22
N THR A 123 -2.02 -20.27 2.56
CA THR A 123 -1.43 -21.55 2.97
C THR A 123 -0.92 -22.36 1.77
N ILE A 124 -1.58 -22.27 0.61
CA ILE A 124 -1.18 -23.02 -0.60
C ILE A 124 0.28 -22.72 -1.01
N PRO A 125 0.72 -21.45 -1.19
CA PRO A 125 2.11 -21.14 -1.53
C PRO A 125 3.09 -21.63 -0.46
N ALA A 126 2.74 -21.48 0.81
CA ALA A 126 3.59 -21.92 1.92
C ALA A 126 3.81 -23.44 1.92
N ILE A 127 2.74 -24.23 1.74
CA ILE A 127 2.85 -25.69 1.65
C ILE A 127 3.61 -26.10 0.40
N TYR A 128 3.39 -25.43 -0.74
CA TYR A 128 4.08 -25.73 -1.98
C TYR A 128 5.61 -25.52 -1.86
N CYS A 129 6.04 -24.37 -1.34
CA CYS A 129 7.46 -24.10 -1.08
C CYS A 129 8.06 -25.09 -0.07
N ALA A 130 7.34 -25.40 1.01
CA ALA A 130 7.79 -26.37 2.01
C ALA A 130 7.97 -27.79 1.45
N ARG A 131 7.21 -28.18 0.42
CA ARG A 131 7.30 -29.50 -0.21
C ARG A 131 8.47 -29.64 -1.18
N LEU A 132 8.86 -28.56 -1.85
CA LEU A 132 9.94 -28.57 -2.84
C LEU A 132 11.32 -28.46 -2.18
N GLU A 133 11.46 -27.51 -1.26
CA GLU A 133 12.77 -27.07 -0.74
C GLU A 133 12.88 -27.23 0.79
N GLY A 134 11.84 -27.77 1.44
CA GLY A 134 11.84 -27.97 2.89
C GLY A 134 11.80 -26.65 3.67
N SER A 135 12.63 -26.53 4.71
CA SER A 135 12.68 -25.33 5.55
C SER A 135 13.28 -24.12 4.83
N GLU A 136 14.22 -24.33 3.92
CA GLU A 136 14.92 -23.26 3.20
C GLU A 136 13.97 -22.48 2.29
N GLY A 137 13.12 -23.17 1.54
CA GLY A 137 12.13 -22.53 0.66
C GLY A 137 11.08 -21.71 1.42
N VAL A 138 10.79 -22.05 2.67
CA VAL A 138 9.88 -21.24 3.51
C VAL A 138 10.56 -19.92 3.90
N TYR A 139 11.85 -19.93 4.24
CA TYR A 139 12.60 -18.69 4.52
C TYR A 139 12.69 -17.80 3.29
N GLN A 140 12.96 -18.39 2.14
CA GLN A 140 13.01 -17.66 0.88
C GLN A 140 11.65 -17.05 0.52
N LEU A 141 10.55 -17.77 0.77
CA LEU A 141 9.19 -17.26 0.61
C LEU A 141 8.90 -16.06 1.53
N ILE A 142 9.34 -16.12 2.79
CA ILE A 142 9.18 -15.01 3.75
C ILE A 142 9.91 -13.75 3.27
N ILE A 143 11.10 -13.89 2.71
CA ILE A 143 11.89 -12.76 2.17
C ILE A 143 11.27 -12.25 0.85
N LEU A 144 10.69 -13.13 0.04
CA LEU A 144 10.08 -12.79 -1.25
C LEU A 144 8.71 -12.10 -1.12
N CYS A 145 7.90 -12.44 -0.11
CA CYS A 145 6.56 -11.88 0.08
C CYS A 145 6.54 -10.33 0.10
N PRO A 146 7.38 -9.64 0.90
CA PRO A 146 7.46 -8.18 0.89
C PRO A 146 7.84 -7.63 -0.49
N VAL A 147 8.72 -8.31 -1.22
CA VAL A 147 9.16 -7.89 -2.56
C VAL A 147 8.02 -7.95 -3.56
N ILE A 148 7.20 -9.01 -3.54
CA ILE A 148 6.00 -9.09 -4.39
C ILE A 148 5.01 -7.98 -4.02
N GLN A 149 4.88 -7.67 -2.73
CA GLN A 149 4.03 -6.60 -2.25
C GLN A 149 4.48 -5.23 -2.75
N THR A 150 5.79 -4.93 -2.76
CA THR A 150 6.30 -3.64 -3.28
C THR A 150 5.98 -3.45 -4.77
N PHE A 151 6.01 -4.52 -5.56
CA PHE A 151 5.59 -4.45 -6.96
C PHE A 151 4.10 -4.11 -7.13
N THR A 152 3.24 -4.53 -6.21
CA THR A 152 1.79 -4.30 -6.32
C THR A 152 1.37 -2.93 -5.78
N LEU A 153 2.17 -2.33 -4.89
CA LEU A 153 1.86 -1.04 -4.27
C LEU A 153 1.61 0.12 -5.26
N PRO A 154 2.47 0.39 -6.28
CA PRO A 154 2.26 1.52 -7.18
C PRO A 154 0.92 1.50 -7.90
N SER A 155 0.48 0.31 -8.33
CA SER A 155 -0.80 0.10 -9.02
C SER A 155 -1.99 0.58 -8.18
N SER A 156 -1.99 0.29 -6.88
CA SER A 156 -3.04 0.70 -5.94
C SER A 156 -2.97 2.17 -5.54
N VAL A 157 -1.77 2.76 -5.50
CA VAL A 157 -1.58 4.17 -5.09
C VAL A 157 -2.15 5.15 -6.12
N ILE A 158 -2.08 4.82 -7.42
CA ILE A 158 -2.52 5.73 -8.49
C ILE A 158 -4.01 6.13 -8.41
N PRO A 159 -4.99 5.20 -8.29
CA PRO A 159 -6.39 5.60 -8.17
C PRO A 159 -6.65 6.42 -6.90
N ILE A 160 -6.00 6.07 -5.79
CA ILE A 160 -6.12 6.81 -4.52
C ILE A 160 -5.58 8.23 -4.70
N PHE A 161 -4.41 8.38 -5.32
CA PHE A 161 -3.81 9.67 -5.64
C PHE A 161 -4.71 10.51 -6.56
N ARG A 162 -5.31 9.90 -7.59
CA ARG A 162 -6.26 10.59 -8.49
C ARG A 162 -7.50 11.08 -7.76
N ILE A 163 -8.05 10.28 -6.85
CA ILE A 163 -9.20 10.67 -6.04
C ILE A 163 -8.82 11.80 -5.08
N ALA A 164 -7.65 11.73 -4.45
CA ALA A 164 -7.15 12.73 -3.51
C ALA A 164 -6.77 14.07 -4.16
N SER A 165 -6.28 14.06 -5.41
CA SER A 165 -5.95 15.27 -6.18
C SER A 165 -7.18 15.92 -6.82
N SER A 166 -8.28 15.17 -7.02
CA SER A 166 -9.47 15.68 -7.69
C SER A 166 -10.25 16.69 -6.84
N MET A 167 -10.30 17.94 -7.32
CA MET A 167 -11.15 18.99 -6.75
C MET A 167 -12.64 18.65 -6.81
N SER A 168 -13.05 17.82 -7.79
CA SER A 168 -14.45 17.39 -7.97
C SER A 168 -14.94 16.46 -6.85
N ILE A 169 -14.04 15.72 -6.19
CA ILE A 169 -14.41 14.77 -5.13
C ILE A 169 -14.14 15.38 -3.75
N MET A 170 -13.02 16.09 -3.58
CA MET A 170 -12.60 16.63 -2.28
C MET A 170 -13.13 18.05 -1.98
N GLY A 171 -13.66 18.76 -2.99
CA GLY A 171 -14.23 20.10 -2.84
C GLY A 171 -13.28 21.11 -2.21
N ASN A 172 -13.72 21.76 -1.12
CA ASN A 172 -12.98 22.82 -0.42
C ASN A 172 -11.83 22.31 0.48
N TYR A 173 -11.67 20.99 0.61
CA TYR A 173 -10.58 20.33 1.34
C TYR A 173 -9.49 19.81 0.39
N LYS A 174 -9.34 20.46 -0.77
CA LYS A 174 -8.31 20.11 -1.75
C LYS A 174 -6.94 20.05 -1.06
N ILE A 175 -6.21 18.97 -1.33
CA ILE A 175 -4.88 18.76 -0.79
C ILE A 175 -3.95 19.92 -1.20
N SER A 176 -3.06 20.32 -0.30
CA SER A 176 -2.09 21.38 -0.58
C SER A 176 -1.15 20.95 -1.71
N LEU A 177 -0.80 21.87 -2.61
CA LEU A 177 0.07 21.62 -3.76
C LEU A 177 1.43 21.02 -3.34
N TYR A 178 1.91 21.37 -2.13
CA TYR A 178 3.10 20.77 -1.53
C TYR A 178 2.95 19.26 -1.26
N VAL A 179 1.82 18.84 -0.68
CA VAL A 179 1.55 17.42 -0.36
C VAL A 179 1.28 16.63 -1.63
N GLU A 180 0.61 17.23 -2.61
CA GLU A 180 0.42 16.64 -3.95
C GLU A 180 1.76 16.38 -4.63
N THR A 181 2.67 17.37 -4.61
CA THR A 181 4.02 17.23 -5.18
C THR A 181 4.83 16.17 -4.44
N LEU A 182 4.77 16.14 -3.10
CA LEU A 182 5.48 15.14 -2.30
C LEU A 182 4.99 13.72 -2.57
N ALA A 183 3.67 13.53 -2.69
CA ALA A 183 3.07 12.26 -3.04
C ALA A 183 3.44 11.81 -4.46
N PHE A 184 3.48 12.75 -5.41
CA PHE A 184 3.94 12.49 -6.77
C PHE A 184 5.42 12.07 -6.81
N ILE A 185 6.30 12.76 -6.07
CA ILE A 185 7.71 12.38 -5.94
C ILE A 185 7.87 10.99 -5.34
N ALA A 186 7.15 10.68 -4.25
CA ALA A 186 7.18 9.37 -3.61
C ALA A 186 6.71 8.25 -4.54
N PHE A 187 5.67 8.51 -5.34
CA PHE A 187 5.20 7.60 -6.37
C PHE A 187 6.26 7.36 -7.45
N CYS A 188 6.86 8.43 -8.01
CA CYS A 188 7.93 8.32 -8.98
C CYS A 188 9.13 7.53 -8.44
N LEU A 189 9.53 7.77 -7.19
CA LEU A 189 10.62 7.05 -6.54
C LEU A 189 10.29 5.56 -6.38
N THR A 190 9.07 5.23 -5.95
CA THR A 190 8.62 3.83 -5.80
C THR A 190 8.62 3.11 -7.15
N LEU A 191 8.10 3.76 -8.20
CA LEU A 191 8.10 3.24 -9.56
C LEU A 191 9.53 3.00 -10.07
N PHE A 192 10.42 3.96 -9.84
CA PHE A 192 11.82 3.88 -10.24
C PHE A 192 12.56 2.71 -9.58
N VAL A 193 12.41 2.54 -8.26
CA VAL A 193 13.00 1.41 -7.52
C VAL A 193 12.45 0.07 -8.05
N ASN A 194 11.15 -0.02 -8.29
CA ASN A 194 10.54 -1.23 -8.84
C ASN A 194 11.06 -1.55 -10.26
N ILE A 195 11.27 -0.55 -11.12
CA ILE A 195 11.84 -0.76 -12.46
C ILE A 195 13.29 -1.25 -12.38
N ILE A 196 14.12 -0.65 -11.53
CA ILE A 196 15.51 -1.09 -11.33
C ILE A 196 15.52 -2.55 -10.86
N PHE A 197 14.73 -2.87 -9.84
CA PHE A 197 14.70 -4.22 -9.30
C PHE A 197 14.13 -5.24 -10.29
N ALA A 198 13.15 -4.85 -11.12
CA ALA A 198 12.65 -5.68 -12.22
C ALA A 198 13.74 -5.92 -13.29
N ALA A 199 14.50 -4.89 -13.66
CA ALA A 199 15.60 -5.01 -14.61
C ALA A 199 16.71 -5.93 -14.06
N GLU A 200 16.99 -5.86 -12.76
CA GLU A 200 17.92 -6.77 -12.08
C GLU A 200 17.42 -8.21 -12.10
N ILE A 201 16.12 -8.47 -11.91
CA ILE A 201 15.55 -9.82 -12.04
C ILE A 201 15.63 -10.33 -13.49
N MET A 202 15.40 -9.46 -14.48
CA MET A 202 15.33 -9.86 -15.90
C MET A 202 16.70 -10.07 -16.55
N PHE A 203 17.68 -9.21 -16.23
CA PHE A 203 18.99 -9.19 -16.91
C PHE A 203 20.17 -9.46 -15.98
N GLY A 204 19.95 -9.46 -14.66
CA GLY A 204 21.00 -9.68 -13.68
C GLY A 204 21.42 -11.14 -13.64
N GLU A 205 22.70 -11.40 -13.92
CA GLU A 205 23.37 -12.67 -13.67
C GLU A 205 23.74 -12.80 -12.17
N SER A 206 22.77 -12.54 -11.29
CA SER A 206 23.04 -12.39 -9.85
C SER A 206 23.03 -13.75 -9.13
N ALA A 207 23.92 -13.93 -8.16
CA ALA A 207 24.01 -15.15 -7.34
C ALA A 207 22.68 -15.55 -6.67
N TRP A 208 21.80 -14.58 -6.37
CA TRP A 208 20.47 -14.82 -5.82
C TRP A 208 19.50 -15.44 -6.85
N THR A 209 19.48 -14.93 -8.08
CA THR A 209 18.67 -15.52 -9.17
C THR A 209 19.14 -16.92 -9.54
N ASN A 210 20.45 -17.18 -9.47
CA ASN A 210 21.01 -18.52 -9.70
C ASN A 210 20.68 -19.52 -8.57
N ASN A 211 20.60 -19.07 -7.31
CA ASN A 211 20.10 -19.90 -6.21
C ASN A 211 18.58 -20.17 -6.34
N LEU A 212 17.78 -19.21 -6.81
CA LEU A 212 16.37 -19.46 -7.17
C LEU A 212 16.22 -20.40 -8.38
N LYS A 213 17.20 -20.44 -9.29
CA LYS A 213 17.13 -21.19 -10.55
C LYS A 213 17.37 -22.70 -10.36
N GLY A 214 17.80 -23.13 -9.18
CA GLY A 214 18.01 -24.54 -8.85
C GLY A 214 19.17 -25.15 -9.62
N ASN A 215 19.95 -25.99 -8.94
CA ASN A 215 21.09 -26.70 -9.52
C ASN A 215 20.59 -27.75 -10.51
N THR A 216 20.43 -27.40 -11.79
CA THR A 216 20.35 -28.25 -13.02
C THR A 216 19.50 -29.55 -13.02
N GLU A 217 18.77 -29.92 -11.96
CA GLU A 217 18.10 -31.22 -11.88
C GLU A 217 16.65 -31.17 -11.33
N THR A 218 16.14 -30.03 -10.86
CA THR A 218 14.72 -29.87 -10.50
C THR A 218 14.15 -28.49 -10.90
N PRO A 219 12.90 -28.41 -11.39
CA PRO A 219 12.41 -27.23 -12.12
C PRO A 219 11.71 -26.22 -11.20
N VAL A 220 12.46 -25.23 -10.70
CA VAL A 220 11.88 -24.02 -10.07
C VAL A 220 11.87 -22.86 -11.06
N VAL A 221 11.52 -23.15 -12.33
CA VAL A 221 11.28 -22.17 -13.41
C VAL A 221 9.96 -21.40 -13.17
N ILE A 222 9.08 -21.93 -12.33
CA ILE A 222 7.73 -21.44 -12.09
C ILE A 222 7.69 -20.11 -11.30
N PRO A 223 8.36 -19.94 -10.14
CA PRO A 223 8.28 -18.68 -9.40
C PRO A 223 9.00 -17.53 -10.12
N HIS A 224 10.11 -17.81 -10.82
CA HIS A 224 10.84 -16.76 -11.55
C HIS A 224 10.04 -16.21 -12.74
N SER A 225 9.44 -17.10 -13.54
CA SER A 225 8.58 -16.70 -14.66
C SER A 225 7.31 -15.96 -14.21
N VAL A 226 6.69 -16.39 -13.11
CA VAL A 226 5.53 -15.71 -12.51
C VAL A 226 5.92 -14.34 -11.95
N LEU A 227 7.08 -14.22 -11.31
CA LEU A 227 7.57 -12.96 -10.74
C LEU A 227 7.86 -11.92 -11.84
N ILE A 228 8.50 -12.32 -12.94
CA ILE A 228 8.73 -11.45 -14.10
C ILE A 228 7.41 -11.00 -14.72
N LEU A 229 6.46 -11.92 -14.92
CA LEU A 229 5.15 -11.59 -15.49
C LEU A 229 4.37 -10.61 -14.60
N MET A 230 4.35 -10.83 -13.29
CA MET A 230 3.69 -9.95 -12.32
C MET A 230 4.34 -8.56 -12.27
N SER A 231 5.67 -8.50 -12.28
CA SER A 231 6.42 -7.25 -12.29
C SER A 231 6.15 -6.45 -13.58
N CYS A 232 6.25 -7.11 -14.74
CA CYS A 232 5.96 -6.51 -16.04
C CYS A 232 4.52 -6.01 -16.13
N ALA A 233 3.54 -6.83 -15.72
CA ALA A 233 2.13 -6.44 -15.70
C ALA A 233 1.87 -5.25 -14.76
N SER A 234 2.49 -5.23 -13.58
CA SER A 234 2.35 -4.11 -12.64
C SER A 234 2.95 -2.82 -13.19
N ILE A 235 4.17 -2.89 -13.76
CA ILE A 235 4.82 -1.73 -14.36
C ILE A 235 4.02 -1.23 -15.57
N ALA A 236 3.56 -2.12 -16.44
CA ALA A 236 2.72 -1.77 -17.59
C ALA A 236 1.40 -1.13 -17.15
N PHE A 237 0.76 -1.65 -16.10
CA PHE A 237 -0.48 -1.08 -15.55
C PHE A 237 -0.24 0.27 -14.87
N ALA A 238 0.84 0.42 -14.11
CA ALA A 238 1.20 1.69 -13.49
C ALA A 238 1.52 2.76 -14.56
N LEU A 239 2.30 2.40 -15.59
CA LEU A 239 2.57 3.27 -16.73
C LEU A 239 1.31 3.59 -17.52
N PHE A 240 0.42 2.62 -17.74
CA PHE A 240 -0.87 2.84 -18.38
C PHE A 240 -1.71 3.85 -17.60
N LEU A 241 -1.78 3.71 -16.27
CA LEU A 241 -2.51 4.65 -15.41
C LEU A 241 -1.87 6.03 -15.31
N VAL A 242 -0.55 6.15 -15.45
CA VAL A 242 0.16 7.43 -15.55
C VAL A 242 -0.06 8.09 -16.91
N VAL A 243 0.03 7.30 -17.98
CA VAL A 243 -0.12 7.75 -19.38
C VAL A 243 -1.56 8.12 -19.69
N THR A 244 -2.55 7.52 -19.01
CA THR A 244 -3.96 7.93 -19.13
C THR A 244 -4.11 9.32 -18.51
N PRO A 245 -4.06 10.40 -19.30
CA PRO A 245 -3.99 11.75 -18.75
C PRO A 245 -5.37 12.10 -18.20
N LEU A 246 -5.40 12.88 -17.11
CA LEU A 246 -6.58 13.48 -16.46
C LEU A 246 -7.49 14.33 -17.39
N ASN A 247 -7.26 14.35 -18.69
CA ASN A 247 -7.88 15.28 -19.63
C ASN A 247 -8.95 14.61 -20.50
N SER A 248 -10.08 14.22 -19.90
CA SER A 248 -11.34 14.07 -20.64
C SER A 248 -12.54 14.80 -20.02
N SER A 249 -12.40 15.41 -18.82
CA SER A 249 -13.52 16.08 -18.16
C SER A 249 -13.32 17.54 -17.76
N SER A 250 -12.15 18.15 -18.00
CA SER A 250 -11.98 19.61 -17.79
C SER A 250 -12.27 20.42 -19.05
N ARG A 251 -12.00 19.88 -20.24
CA ARG A 251 -12.18 20.63 -21.50
C ARG A 251 -13.63 20.76 -21.96
N LYS A 252 -14.58 20.04 -21.35
CA LYS A 252 -16.00 20.10 -21.72
C LYS A 252 -16.81 21.07 -20.88
N THR A 253 -16.32 21.47 -19.70
CA THR A 253 -17.01 22.44 -18.83
C THR A 253 -16.55 23.86 -19.14
N GLU A 254 -15.25 24.09 -19.36
CA GLU A 254 -14.73 25.44 -19.62
C GLU A 254 -15.09 25.98 -21.01
N THR A 255 -15.29 25.13 -22.02
CA THR A 255 -15.73 25.57 -23.35
C THR A 255 -17.25 25.83 -23.42
N HIS A 256 -18.03 25.22 -22.52
CA HIS A 256 -19.49 25.39 -22.51
C HIS A 256 -19.92 26.61 -21.68
N ASP A 257 -19.20 26.94 -20.60
CA ASP A 257 -19.47 28.14 -19.80
C ASP A 257 -18.99 29.43 -20.47
N LEU A 258 -17.84 29.42 -21.16
CA LEU A 258 -17.34 30.61 -21.88
C LEU A 258 -18.21 30.97 -23.10
N CYS A 259 -18.84 29.98 -23.74
CA CYS A 259 -19.78 30.20 -24.85
C CYS A 259 -21.15 30.72 -24.38
N MET A 260 -21.55 30.40 -23.14
CA MET A 260 -22.80 30.90 -22.54
C MET A 260 -22.65 32.32 -21.98
N ASP A 261 -21.47 32.69 -21.46
CA ASP A 261 -21.24 34.07 -20.99
C ASP A 261 -21.06 35.05 -22.14
N SER A 262 -20.37 34.66 -23.23
CA SER A 262 -20.21 35.53 -24.40
C SER A 262 -21.52 35.81 -25.17
N GLN A 263 -22.56 34.99 -24.99
CA GLN A 263 -23.90 35.24 -25.55
C GLN A 263 -24.77 36.15 -24.65
N ARG A 264 -24.36 36.40 -23.40
CA ARG A 264 -25.13 37.18 -22.42
C ARG A 264 -24.68 38.64 -22.30
N GLU A 265 -23.51 38.98 -22.85
CA GLU A 265 -22.90 40.33 -22.78
C GLU A 265 -23.02 41.15 -24.09
N ALA A 266 -23.96 40.85 -24.98
CA ALA A 266 -24.31 41.78 -26.06
C ALA A 266 -25.41 42.76 -25.56
N PRO A 267 -25.14 44.08 -25.45
CA PRO A 267 -26.13 45.04 -25.01
C PRO A 267 -26.99 45.49 -26.20
N GLU A 268 -28.26 45.05 -26.28
CA GLU A 268 -29.27 45.74 -27.08
C GLU A 268 -29.82 46.93 -26.29
N GLU A 269 -29.01 47.98 -26.23
CA GLU A 269 -29.50 49.35 -26.16
C GLU A 269 -29.77 49.79 -27.60
N ILE A 270 -31.04 49.91 -28.00
CA ILE A 270 -31.64 50.84 -29.01
C ILE A 270 -33.02 50.27 -29.40
N GLN A 271 -34.08 50.78 -28.76
CA GLN A 271 -35.32 51.20 -29.44
C GLN A 271 -36.26 51.90 -28.44
N ARG A 272 -35.94 53.17 -28.15
CA ARG A 272 -36.95 54.22 -27.95
C ARG A 272 -36.94 55.09 -29.21
N SER A 273 -37.92 54.89 -30.07
CA SER A 273 -38.53 55.92 -30.93
C SER A 273 -39.82 55.33 -31.51
#